data_AF-A0A9P8L4H3-F1
#
_entry.id   AF-A0A9P8L4H3-F1
#
_cell.length_a   1.000
_cell.length_b   1.000
_cell.length_c   1.000
_cell.angle_alpha   90.00
_cell.angle_beta   90.00
_cell.angle_gamma   90.00
#
_symmetry.space_group_name_H-M   'P 1'
#
loop_
_entity.id
_entity.type
_entity.pdbx_description
1 polymer ?
#
loop_
_entity_poly.entity_id
_entity_poly.type
_entity_poly.pdbx_seq_one_letter_code
_entity_poly.pdbx_strand_id
1 'polypeptide(L)'
;MYVTANDKATFGQPFDLSTIPIVTREQADAEDRTKKLTTATPTLKAPTTGPTKAAAPSSAEAAASASAAAQKYTQELLKIPELRSFGTVLKSSPLVELTESETEYVVGAVKHIFKEHIVLQFDVKNTLQDTILEDVSVVATPSEDSEEDPELEEDFIIPAAKLATNEPGTVYVSFKRLHGEKSFPVSSFTNVLKFTSKEIDPTTGEPEERGYDDEYQVEDLELTGSDYVIPAFAGSFNHVWEQVGANGDSAEETMQLSSVKSIADATEQLAKALSLQPLEGTDIPVNTTTHTLKLFGRTVSGGRVVATVKMAYSSKSGVTMKISTRAEEEGVAALVIASVA
;
A
#
# COMPACT_ATOMS: atom_id res chain seq x y z
N MET A 1 -2.92 -44.16 0.30
CA MET A 1 -2.45 -43.84 -1.07
C MET A 1 -2.56 -45.13 -1.87
N TYR A 2 -3.56 -45.27 -2.73
CA TYR A 2 -3.74 -46.47 -3.56
C TYR A 2 -2.87 -46.34 -4.81
N VAL A 3 -2.00 -47.31 -5.07
CA VAL A 3 -1.13 -47.32 -6.25
C VAL A 3 -1.94 -47.84 -7.42
N THR A 4 -2.30 -46.96 -8.36
CA THR A 4 -3.00 -47.34 -9.60
C THR A 4 -1.97 -47.55 -10.71
N ALA A 5 -1.81 -48.79 -11.16
CA ALA A 5 -1.05 -49.13 -12.37
C ALA A 5 -2.00 -49.65 -13.45
N ASN A 6 -1.84 -49.20 -14.69
CA ASN A 6 -2.73 -49.52 -15.82
C ASN A 6 -2.57 -50.95 -16.37
N ASP A 7 -1.60 -51.72 -15.89
CA ASP A 7 -1.35 -53.10 -16.30
C ASP A 7 -1.24 -54.03 -15.09
N LYS A 8 -2.08 -55.07 -15.05
CA LYS A 8 -2.11 -56.08 -13.97
C LYS A 8 -0.83 -56.91 -13.90
N ALA A 9 -0.05 -57.01 -14.97
CA ALA A 9 1.22 -57.73 -14.98
C ALA A 9 2.27 -57.09 -14.05
N THR A 10 2.12 -55.80 -13.74
CA THR A 10 3.01 -55.03 -12.84
C THR A 10 3.04 -55.58 -11.41
N PHE A 11 2.01 -56.33 -10.99
CA PHE A 11 1.90 -56.91 -9.64
C PHE A 11 2.27 -58.41 -9.58
N GLY A 12 2.77 -58.99 -10.69
CA GLY A 12 3.10 -60.41 -10.76
C GLY A 12 4.41 -60.81 -10.06
N GLN A 13 5.30 -59.84 -9.80
CA GLN A 13 6.56 -60.04 -9.09
C GLN A 13 6.41 -59.51 -7.65
N PRO A 14 6.65 -60.31 -6.60
CA PRO A 14 6.67 -59.82 -5.23
C PRO A 14 7.72 -58.72 -5.06
N PHE A 15 7.39 -57.68 -4.31
CA PHE A 15 8.34 -56.64 -3.97
C PHE A 15 9.49 -57.23 -3.12
N ASP A 16 10.72 -57.12 -3.60
CA ASP A 16 11.90 -57.63 -2.91
C ASP A 16 12.37 -56.65 -1.84
N LEU A 17 12.04 -56.97 -0.58
CA LEU A 17 12.43 -56.19 0.60
C LEU A 17 13.95 -56.05 0.77
N SER A 18 14.76 -56.90 0.13
CA SER A 18 16.23 -56.80 0.18
C SER A 18 16.80 -55.66 -0.67
N THR A 19 15.99 -55.07 -1.56
CA THR A 19 16.36 -53.92 -2.38
C THR A 19 16.13 -52.57 -1.70
N ILE A 20 15.46 -52.56 -0.53
CA ILE A 20 15.28 -51.34 0.25
C ILE A 20 16.60 -51.03 0.98
N PRO A 21 17.24 -49.87 0.73
CA PRO A 21 18.41 -49.46 1.48
C PRO A 21 18.03 -49.21 2.95
N ILE A 22 18.53 -50.04 3.86
CA ILE A 22 18.31 -49.84 5.29
C ILE A 22 19.36 -48.84 5.79
N VAL A 23 18.94 -47.59 5.98
CA VAL A 23 19.78 -46.55 6.59
C VAL A 23 19.71 -46.73 8.11
N THR A 24 20.85 -46.98 8.74
CA THR A 24 20.94 -47.05 10.19
C THR A 24 20.82 -45.66 10.81
N ARG A 25 20.31 -45.58 12.04
CA ARG A 25 20.15 -44.30 12.75
C ARG A 25 21.48 -43.55 12.90
N GLU A 26 22.58 -44.28 13.05
CA GLU A 26 23.94 -43.74 13.10
C GLU A 26 24.40 -43.15 11.76
N GLN A 27 23.99 -43.71 10.62
CA GLN A 27 24.28 -43.13 9.29
C GLN A 27 23.48 -41.85 9.02
N ALA A 28 22.23 -41.79 9.48
CA ALA A 28 21.43 -40.56 9.39
C ALA A 28 22.03 -39.43 10.24
N ASP A 29 22.45 -39.74 11.48
CA ASP A 29 23.07 -38.76 12.37
C ASP A 29 24.46 -38.31 11.85
N ALA A 30 25.21 -39.19 11.19
CA ALA A 30 26.49 -38.86 10.56
C ALA A 30 26.33 -37.95 9.32
N GLU A 31 25.31 -38.15 8.49
CA GLU A 31 24.99 -37.25 7.37
C GLU A 31 24.53 -35.87 7.86
N ASP A 32 23.70 -35.80 8.90
CA ASP A 32 23.25 -34.52 9.47
C ASP A 32 24.40 -33.73 10.11
N ARG A 33 25.34 -34.42 10.76
CA ARG A 33 26.55 -33.78 11.30
C ARG A 33 27.47 -33.26 10.18
N THR A 34 27.55 -33.96 9.05
CA THR A 34 28.37 -33.57 7.90
C THR A 34 27.76 -32.38 7.14
N LYS A 35 26.42 -32.30 7.04
CA LYS A 35 25.71 -31.12 6.49
C LYS A 35 25.89 -29.86 7.35
N LYS A 36 25.92 -30.00 8.68
CA LYS A 36 26.13 -28.87 9.60
C LYS A 36 27.58 -28.36 9.64
N LEU A 37 28.56 -29.19 9.25
CA LEU A 37 29.98 -28.82 9.27
C LEU A 37 30.50 -28.19 7.97
N THR A 38 29.78 -28.34 6.86
CA THR A 38 30.19 -27.87 5.52
C THR A 38 29.55 -26.54 5.09
N THR A 39 28.70 -25.94 5.93
CA THR A 39 28.04 -24.65 5.66
C THR A 39 28.83 -23.42 6.12
N ALA A 40 30.03 -23.59 6.70
CA ALA A 40 30.91 -22.50 7.10
C ALA A 40 32.07 -22.31 6.11
N THR A 41 31.78 -21.92 4.86
CA THR A 41 32.78 -21.30 3.99
C THR A 41 32.09 -20.40 2.95
N PRO A 42 32.40 -19.10 2.86
CA PRO A 42 31.79 -18.21 1.88
C PRO A 42 32.36 -18.52 0.50
N THR A 43 31.54 -19.06 -0.40
CA THR A 43 31.89 -19.15 -1.83
C THR A 43 30.79 -18.50 -2.66
N LEU A 44 31.19 -17.47 -3.40
CA LEU A 44 30.42 -16.83 -4.46
C LEU A 44 30.09 -17.89 -5.52
N LYS A 45 28.81 -18.24 -5.70
CA LYS A 45 28.31 -18.98 -6.86
C LYS A 45 26.97 -18.44 -7.35
N ALA A 46 26.86 -18.43 -8.67
CA ALA A 46 25.82 -17.84 -9.51
C ALA A 46 24.39 -18.38 -9.25
N PRO A 47 23.34 -17.60 -9.56
CA PRO A 47 21.98 -17.88 -9.10
C PRO A 47 21.35 -19.05 -9.85
N THR A 48 20.83 -20.01 -9.09
CA THR A 48 19.93 -21.06 -9.59
C THR A 48 18.50 -20.58 -9.46
N THR A 49 17.79 -20.50 -10.59
CA THR A 49 16.38 -20.12 -10.69
C THR A 49 15.47 -21.21 -10.12
N GLY A 50 14.94 -20.97 -8.93
CA GLY A 50 13.81 -21.68 -8.34
C GLY A 50 13.10 -20.73 -7.37
N PRO A 51 11.75 -20.77 -7.25
CA PRO A 51 10.99 -19.70 -6.62
C PRO A 51 11.21 -19.72 -5.11
N THR A 52 12.14 -18.88 -4.68
CA THR A 52 12.33 -18.51 -3.28
C THR A 52 11.26 -17.47 -2.96
N LYS A 53 10.51 -17.70 -1.89
CA LYS A 53 9.63 -16.72 -1.26
C LYS A 53 10.40 -15.40 -1.18
N ALA A 54 9.93 -14.37 -1.89
CA ALA A 54 10.63 -13.10 -1.99
C ALA A 54 10.96 -12.60 -0.59
N ALA A 55 12.24 -12.33 -0.32
CA ALA A 55 12.62 -11.61 0.89
C ALA A 55 11.96 -10.23 0.84
N ALA A 56 11.42 -9.76 1.97
CA ALA A 56 10.91 -8.41 2.06
C ALA A 56 12.03 -7.43 1.65
N PRO A 57 11.75 -6.44 0.79
CA PRO A 57 12.78 -5.50 0.34
C PRO A 57 13.37 -4.79 1.56
N SER A 58 14.68 -4.54 1.52
CA SER A 58 15.32 -3.72 2.55
C SER A 58 14.71 -2.31 2.55
N SER A 59 14.82 -1.60 3.68
CA SER A 59 14.34 -0.21 3.80
C SER A 59 14.90 0.72 2.71
N ALA A 60 16.14 0.46 2.25
CA ALA A 60 16.78 1.18 1.15
C ALA A 60 16.13 0.88 -0.22
N GLU A 61 15.78 -0.38 -0.50
CA GLU A 61 15.11 -0.77 -1.75
C GLU A 61 13.68 -0.25 -1.82
N ALA A 62 12.97 -0.25 -0.70
CA ALA A 62 11.64 0.33 -0.58
C ALA A 62 11.67 1.85 -0.85
N ALA A 63 12.63 2.56 -0.25
CA ALA A 63 12.81 4.00 -0.48
C ALA A 63 13.19 4.30 -1.94
N ALA A 64 14.07 3.50 -2.56
CA ALA A 64 14.43 3.66 -3.97
C ALA A 64 13.22 3.44 -4.89
N SER A 65 12.42 2.41 -4.63
CA SER A 65 11.21 2.12 -5.41
C SER A 65 10.16 3.23 -5.28
N ALA A 66 9.94 3.73 -4.07
CA ALA A 66 9.05 4.88 -3.83
C ALA A 66 9.53 6.14 -4.57
N SER A 67 10.84 6.39 -4.59
CA SER A 67 11.40 7.53 -5.34
C SER A 67 11.21 7.40 -6.85
N ALA A 68 11.37 6.18 -7.39
CA ALA A 68 11.16 5.91 -8.81
C ALA A 68 9.68 6.08 -9.20
N ALA A 69 8.75 5.59 -8.36
CA ALA A 69 7.32 5.79 -8.54
C ALA A 69 6.94 7.28 -8.51
N ALA A 70 7.45 8.04 -7.54
CA ALA A 70 7.22 9.48 -7.46
C ALA A 70 7.72 10.22 -8.72
N GLN A 71 8.89 9.85 -9.24
CA GLN A 71 9.40 10.40 -10.50
C GLN A 71 8.53 10.05 -11.70
N LYS A 72 8.04 8.79 -11.77
CA LYS A 72 7.12 8.33 -12.81
C LYS A 72 5.84 9.18 -12.81
N TYR A 73 5.16 9.27 -11.67
CA TYR A 73 3.93 10.07 -11.56
C TYR A 73 4.16 11.54 -11.89
N THR A 74 5.27 12.12 -11.44
CA THR A 74 5.62 13.50 -11.79
C THR A 74 5.68 13.68 -13.32
N GLN A 75 6.31 12.76 -14.04
CA GLN A 75 6.44 12.83 -15.50
C GLN A 75 5.13 12.56 -16.24
N GLU A 76 4.28 11.67 -15.72
CA GLU A 76 3.00 11.33 -16.32
C GLU A 76 1.97 12.45 -16.14
N LEU A 77 1.81 12.95 -14.92
CA LEU A 77 0.86 14.03 -14.62
C LEU A 77 1.21 15.34 -15.33
N LEU A 78 2.51 15.64 -15.52
CA LEU A 78 2.95 16.82 -16.28
C LEU A 78 2.60 16.76 -17.78
N LYS A 79 2.31 15.57 -18.33
CA LYS A 79 1.88 15.42 -19.72
C LYS A 79 0.41 15.79 -19.90
N ILE A 80 -0.39 15.68 -18.84
CA ILE A 80 -1.83 15.98 -18.84
C ILE A 80 -2.02 17.50 -18.79
N PRO A 81 -2.54 18.13 -19.85
CA PRO A 81 -2.65 19.59 -19.95
C PRO A 81 -3.40 20.26 -18.79
N GLU A 82 -4.49 19.64 -18.35
CA GLU A 82 -5.37 20.11 -17.28
C GLU A 82 -4.62 20.16 -15.94
N LEU A 83 -3.89 19.08 -15.62
CA LEU A 83 -3.15 18.94 -14.36
C LEU A 83 -1.83 19.72 -14.34
N ARG A 84 -1.26 20.05 -15.51
CA ARG A 84 -0.01 20.81 -15.62
C ARG A 84 -0.10 22.16 -14.90
N SER A 85 -1.28 22.76 -14.87
CA SER A 85 -1.54 24.05 -14.21
C SER A 85 -1.34 24.00 -12.69
N PHE A 86 -1.48 22.83 -12.07
CA PHE A 86 -1.31 22.63 -10.62
C PHE A 86 0.16 22.60 -10.17
N GLY A 87 1.09 22.55 -11.11
CA GLY A 87 2.53 22.53 -10.84
C GLY A 87 3.07 21.13 -10.57
N THR A 88 4.06 21.03 -9.67
CA THR A 88 4.70 19.76 -9.35
C THR A 88 3.92 19.02 -8.26
N VAL A 89 3.66 17.73 -8.50
CA VAL A 89 3.10 16.84 -7.48
C VAL A 89 4.05 16.75 -6.28
N LEU A 90 3.51 16.97 -5.07
CA LEU A 90 4.28 16.98 -3.82
C LEU A 90 4.46 15.57 -3.27
N LYS A 91 3.41 14.75 -3.37
CA LYS A 91 3.42 13.34 -2.97
C LYS A 91 2.37 12.55 -3.75
N SER A 92 2.67 11.29 -4.04
CA SER A 92 1.68 10.30 -4.50
C SER A 92 1.58 9.18 -3.47
N SER A 93 0.38 8.67 -3.21
CA SER A 93 0.19 7.49 -2.37
C SER A 93 0.65 6.21 -3.09
N PRO A 94 0.81 5.09 -2.36
CA PRO A 94 0.75 3.76 -2.95
C PRO A 94 -0.61 3.52 -3.64
N LEU A 95 -0.66 2.50 -4.50
CA LEU A 95 -1.89 2.01 -5.10
C LEU A 95 -2.76 1.36 -4.00
N VAL A 96 -4.03 1.77 -3.94
CA VAL A 96 -5.06 1.17 -3.10
C VAL A 96 -6.02 0.41 -4.01
N GLU A 97 -6.25 -0.87 -3.75
CA GLU A 97 -7.24 -1.67 -4.50
C GLU A 97 -8.63 -1.32 -3.95
N LEU A 98 -9.56 -0.95 -4.84
CA LEU A 98 -10.94 -0.58 -4.48
C LEU A 98 -11.97 -1.64 -4.89
N THR A 99 -11.51 -2.71 -5.56
CA THR A 99 -12.29 -3.91 -5.85
C THR A 99 -11.40 -5.15 -5.76
N GLU A 100 -12.01 -6.31 -5.56
CA GLU A 100 -11.28 -7.58 -5.59
C GLU A 100 -10.81 -7.93 -7.01
N SER A 101 -9.70 -8.66 -7.11
CA SER A 101 -9.05 -8.99 -8.40
C SER A 101 -9.88 -9.89 -9.34
N GLU A 102 -10.96 -10.50 -8.86
CA GLU A 102 -11.81 -11.46 -9.58
C GLU A 102 -13.24 -10.93 -9.81
N THR A 103 -13.41 -9.61 -9.82
CA THR A 103 -14.69 -8.93 -10.09
C THR A 103 -14.80 -8.46 -11.55
N GLU A 104 -15.97 -7.93 -11.93
CA GLU A 104 -16.27 -7.41 -13.27
C GLU A 104 -15.34 -6.25 -13.66
N TYR A 105 -14.97 -5.43 -12.69
CA TYR A 105 -14.08 -4.28 -12.87
C TYR A 105 -13.00 -4.30 -11.79
N VAL A 106 -11.74 -4.36 -12.22
CA VAL A 106 -10.61 -4.19 -11.30
C VAL A 106 -10.28 -2.72 -11.25
N VAL A 107 -10.46 -2.10 -10.08
CA VAL A 107 -10.25 -0.67 -9.85
C VAL A 107 -9.20 -0.47 -8.78
N GLY A 108 -8.15 0.27 -9.11
CA GLY A 108 -7.16 0.75 -8.14
C GLY A 108 -7.08 2.26 -8.15
N ALA A 109 -6.76 2.87 -7.01
CA ALA A 109 -6.65 4.31 -6.87
C ALA A 109 -5.29 4.76 -6.34
N VAL A 110 -4.84 5.92 -6.82
CA VAL A 110 -3.65 6.63 -6.35
C VAL A 110 -4.02 8.08 -6.05
N LYS A 111 -3.68 8.56 -4.86
CA LYS A 111 -3.89 9.94 -4.43
C LYS A 111 -2.66 10.77 -4.77
N HIS A 112 -2.83 11.88 -5.48
CA HIS A 112 -1.76 12.82 -5.80
C HIS A 112 -1.99 14.16 -5.12
N ILE A 113 -1.09 14.54 -4.23
CA ILE A 113 -1.16 15.76 -3.46
C ILE A 113 -0.38 16.86 -4.19
N PHE A 114 -1.06 17.92 -4.56
CA PHE A 114 -0.48 19.16 -5.07
C PHE A 114 -0.58 20.26 -4.01
N LYS A 115 -0.02 21.42 -4.33
CA LYS A 115 0.01 22.58 -3.42
C LYS A 115 -1.39 23.04 -3.01
N GLU A 116 -2.29 23.17 -3.99
CA GLU A 116 -3.67 23.66 -3.79
C GLU A 116 -4.73 22.63 -4.22
N HIS A 117 -4.31 21.48 -4.77
CA HIS A 117 -5.21 20.50 -5.37
C HIS A 117 -4.88 19.09 -4.89
N ILE A 118 -5.86 18.20 -4.99
CA ILE A 118 -5.75 16.76 -4.80
C ILE A 118 -6.31 16.11 -6.04
N VAL A 119 -5.55 15.21 -6.65
CA VAL A 119 -6.01 14.47 -7.83
C VAL A 119 -6.10 13.00 -7.45
N LEU A 120 -7.28 12.42 -7.62
CA LEU A 120 -7.53 10.99 -7.46
C LEU A 120 -7.40 10.35 -8.84
N GLN A 121 -6.38 9.51 -9.02
CA GLN A 121 -6.20 8.69 -10.20
C GLN A 121 -6.88 7.34 -9.96
N PHE A 122 -7.78 6.93 -10.84
CA PHE A 122 -8.40 5.60 -10.84
C PHE A 122 -7.93 4.82 -12.07
N ASP A 123 -7.22 3.73 -11.84
CA ASP A 123 -6.87 2.76 -12.88
C ASP A 123 -7.96 1.69 -12.93
N VAL A 124 -8.73 1.69 -14.02
CA VAL A 124 -9.92 0.86 -14.21
C VAL A 124 -9.65 -0.16 -15.31
N LYS A 125 -9.90 -1.43 -15.02
CA LYS A 125 -9.78 -2.52 -15.98
C LYS A 125 -11.09 -3.29 -16.08
N ASN A 126 -11.69 -3.29 -17.27
CA ASN A 126 -12.83 -4.13 -17.61
C ASN A 126 -12.41 -5.59 -17.79
N THR A 127 -13.06 -6.53 -17.08
CA THR A 127 -12.77 -7.97 -17.20
C THR A 127 -13.83 -8.75 -17.99
N LEU A 128 -14.94 -8.10 -18.35
CA LEU A 128 -16.04 -8.69 -19.11
C LEU A 128 -15.63 -8.94 -20.56
N GLN A 129 -15.76 -10.18 -21.05
CA GLN A 129 -15.19 -10.61 -22.32
C GLN A 129 -15.86 -9.96 -23.54
N ASP A 130 -17.18 -9.91 -23.52
CA ASP A 130 -18.01 -9.50 -24.65
C ASP A 130 -18.60 -8.10 -24.45
N THR A 131 -17.92 -7.26 -23.67
CA THR A 131 -18.40 -5.92 -23.33
C THR A 131 -17.26 -4.93 -23.43
N ILE A 132 -17.57 -3.76 -23.99
CA ILE A 132 -16.69 -2.59 -23.94
C ILE A 132 -17.36 -1.47 -23.19
N LEU A 133 -16.56 -0.70 -22.45
CA LEU A 133 -17.03 0.48 -21.74
C LEU A 133 -16.59 1.72 -22.49
N GLU A 134 -17.48 2.69 -22.68
CA GLU A 134 -17.18 4.01 -23.21
C GLU A 134 -17.55 5.09 -22.18
N ASP A 135 -16.94 6.27 -22.32
CA ASP A 135 -17.18 7.44 -21.46
C ASP A 135 -17.06 7.13 -19.95
N VAL A 136 -16.02 6.37 -19.60
CA VAL A 136 -15.82 5.88 -18.23
C VAL A 136 -15.33 7.00 -17.33
N SER A 137 -16.06 7.27 -16.27
CA SER A 137 -15.79 8.30 -15.28
C SER A 137 -16.00 7.76 -13.86
N VAL A 138 -15.47 8.46 -12.86
CA VAL A 138 -15.70 8.13 -11.44
C VAL A 138 -16.26 9.37 -10.78
N VAL A 139 -17.41 9.23 -10.12
CA VAL A 139 -17.94 10.23 -9.21
C VAL A 139 -17.41 9.91 -7.82
N ALA A 140 -16.45 10.71 -7.35
CA ALA A 140 -15.87 10.58 -6.01
C ALA A 140 -16.50 11.63 -5.10
N THR A 141 -17.31 11.20 -4.14
CA THR A 141 -18.03 12.12 -3.24
C THR A 141 -17.33 12.15 -1.90
N PRO A 142 -16.65 13.25 -1.51
CA PRO A 142 -16.04 13.36 -0.19
C PRO A 142 -17.11 13.36 0.90
N SER A 143 -16.84 12.68 2.00
CA SER A 143 -17.59 12.83 3.23
C SER A 143 -17.28 14.21 3.82
N GLU A 144 -18.31 15.05 3.98
CA GLU A 144 -18.17 16.38 4.55
C GLU A 144 -18.73 16.40 5.98
N ASP A 145 -17.97 16.96 6.92
CA ASP A 145 -18.43 17.18 8.30
C ASP A 145 -19.40 18.38 8.39
N SER A 146 -19.37 19.28 7.41
CA SER A 146 -20.23 20.46 7.33
C SER A 146 -20.49 20.88 5.88
N GLU A 147 -21.76 20.91 5.47
CA GLU A 147 -22.18 21.44 4.16
C GLU A 147 -21.94 22.97 4.02
N GLU A 148 -21.77 23.68 5.14
CA GLU A 148 -21.58 25.15 5.13
C GLU A 148 -20.11 25.57 5.01
N ASP A 149 -19.16 24.66 5.25
CA ASP A 149 -17.72 24.91 5.18
C ASP A 149 -16.97 23.68 4.61
N PRO A 150 -17.14 23.38 3.31
CA PRO A 150 -16.51 22.23 2.70
C PRO A 150 -15.00 22.41 2.62
N GLU A 151 -14.24 21.33 2.84
CA GLU A 151 -12.78 21.37 2.76
C GLU A 151 -12.24 21.21 1.33
N LEU A 152 -13.03 20.56 0.47
CA LEU A 152 -12.69 20.19 -0.89
C LEU A 152 -13.81 20.60 -1.85
N GLU A 153 -13.44 21.13 -3.01
CA GLU A 153 -14.36 21.44 -4.11
C GLU A 153 -13.92 20.65 -5.35
N GLU A 154 -14.81 19.90 -5.99
CA GLU A 154 -14.50 19.20 -7.25
C GLU A 154 -14.27 20.22 -8.39
N ASP A 155 -13.15 20.10 -9.11
CA ASP A 155 -12.87 20.94 -10.29
C ASP A 155 -13.43 20.32 -11.57
N PHE A 156 -13.01 19.09 -11.86
CA PHE A 156 -13.34 18.37 -13.09
C PHE A 156 -12.96 16.89 -13.00
N ILE A 157 -13.54 16.12 -13.92
CA ILE A 157 -13.22 14.72 -14.18
C ILE A 157 -12.61 14.60 -15.58
N ILE A 158 -11.49 13.85 -15.69
CA ILE A 158 -10.91 13.42 -16.96
C ILE A 158 -11.33 11.96 -17.16
N PRO A 159 -12.32 11.66 -18.02
CA PRO A 159 -12.78 10.29 -18.23
C PRO A 159 -11.83 9.49 -19.12
N ALA A 160 -11.90 8.16 -19.01
CA ALA A 160 -11.31 7.25 -19.98
C ALA A 160 -12.32 7.04 -21.11
N ALA A 161 -11.96 7.45 -22.34
CA ALA A 161 -12.87 7.43 -23.47
C ALA A 161 -13.41 6.02 -23.79
N LYS A 162 -12.57 4.99 -23.62
CA LYS A 162 -12.92 3.60 -23.96
C LYS A 162 -12.03 2.62 -23.19
N LEU A 163 -12.63 1.58 -22.62
CA LEU A 163 -11.95 0.48 -21.92
C LEU A 163 -12.35 -0.86 -22.56
N ALA A 164 -11.47 -1.39 -23.40
CA ALA A 164 -11.61 -2.72 -23.96
C ALA A 164 -11.38 -3.81 -22.90
N THR A 165 -11.86 -5.01 -23.20
CA THR A 165 -11.64 -6.20 -22.38
C THR A 165 -10.17 -6.38 -22.05
N ASN A 166 -9.88 -6.45 -20.75
CA ASN A 166 -8.54 -6.63 -20.18
C ASN A 166 -7.51 -5.53 -20.49
N GLU A 167 -7.93 -4.37 -21.01
CA GLU A 167 -7.07 -3.21 -21.23
C GLU A 167 -7.37 -2.15 -20.16
N PRO A 168 -6.45 -1.90 -19.21
CA PRO A 168 -6.63 -0.85 -18.21
C PRO A 168 -6.62 0.53 -18.85
N GLY A 169 -7.45 1.43 -18.33
CA GLY A 169 -7.37 2.86 -18.60
C GLY A 169 -7.49 3.66 -17.32
N THR A 170 -7.27 4.96 -17.42
CA THR A 170 -7.11 5.82 -16.27
C THR A 170 -8.12 6.96 -16.31
N VAL A 171 -8.81 7.17 -15.19
CA VAL A 171 -9.71 8.29 -14.92
C VAL A 171 -9.05 9.18 -13.87
N TYR A 172 -9.19 10.50 -13.99
CA TYR A 172 -8.73 11.44 -12.96
C TYR A 172 -9.90 12.27 -12.43
N VAL A 173 -9.98 12.44 -11.12
CA VAL A 173 -10.90 13.38 -10.46
C VAL A 173 -10.07 14.41 -9.71
N SER A 174 -10.28 15.69 -9.99
CA SER A 174 -9.55 16.79 -9.35
C SER A 174 -10.39 17.48 -8.30
N PHE A 175 -9.80 17.75 -7.14
CA PHE A 175 -10.36 18.56 -6.08
C PHE A 175 -9.43 19.72 -5.75
N LYS A 176 -10.01 20.90 -5.56
CA LYS A 176 -9.35 22.06 -5.00
C LYS A 176 -9.50 22.10 -3.49
N ARG A 177 -8.43 22.50 -2.81
CA ARG A 177 -8.37 22.66 -1.35
C ARG A 177 -8.86 24.05 -0.97
N LEU A 178 -9.99 24.13 -0.26
CA LEU A 178 -10.68 25.40 -0.03
C LEU A 178 -10.03 26.29 1.04
N HIS A 179 -9.42 25.69 2.06
CA HIS A 179 -8.71 26.43 3.13
C HIS A 179 -7.23 26.72 2.83
N GLY A 180 -6.83 26.59 1.56
CA GLY A 180 -5.50 26.98 1.08
C GLY A 180 -4.39 25.95 1.31
N GLU A 181 -3.16 26.31 0.95
CA GLU A 181 -2.04 25.38 0.78
C GLU A 181 -1.63 24.62 2.06
N LYS A 182 -1.90 25.20 3.24
CA LYS A 182 -1.55 24.65 4.55
C LYS A 182 -2.66 23.81 5.20
N SER A 183 -3.74 23.51 4.46
CA SER A 183 -4.96 22.93 5.02
C SER A 183 -5.09 21.41 5.21
N PHE A 184 -4.26 20.46 4.79
CA PHE A 184 -4.40 19.01 5.13
C PHE A 184 -5.80 18.35 5.27
N PRO A 185 -6.74 18.52 4.31
CA PRO A 185 -8.08 17.95 4.45
C PRO A 185 -8.05 16.43 4.51
N VAL A 186 -8.89 15.84 5.37
CA VAL A 186 -9.08 14.39 5.46
C VAL A 186 -10.53 14.07 5.14
N SER A 187 -10.76 12.98 4.41
CA SER A 187 -12.10 12.63 3.95
C SER A 187 -12.15 11.18 3.49
N SER A 188 -13.31 10.55 3.66
CA SER A 188 -13.65 9.28 3.02
C SER A 188 -14.42 9.57 1.75
N PHE A 189 -13.97 9.06 0.61
CA PHE A 189 -14.63 9.26 -0.68
C PHE A 189 -15.47 8.05 -1.04
N THR A 190 -16.78 8.22 -1.19
CA THR A 190 -17.63 7.23 -1.84
C THR A 190 -17.49 7.33 -3.35
N ASN A 191 -17.09 6.22 -3.98
CA ASN A 191 -16.69 6.20 -5.38
C ASN A 191 -17.66 5.38 -6.22
N VAL A 192 -18.22 5.99 -7.25
CA VAL A 192 -19.14 5.33 -8.19
C VAL A 192 -18.61 5.46 -9.61
N LEU A 193 -18.23 4.34 -10.21
CA LEU A 193 -17.87 4.25 -11.62
C LEU A 193 -19.14 4.46 -12.46
N LYS A 194 -19.07 5.32 -13.48
CA LYS A 194 -20.14 5.58 -14.44
C LYS A 194 -19.63 5.41 -15.85
N PHE A 195 -20.37 4.70 -16.68
CA PHE A 195 -19.94 4.35 -18.04
C PHE A 195 -21.13 3.98 -18.92
N THR A 196 -20.91 4.00 -20.23
CA THR A 196 -21.83 3.40 -21.20
C THR A 196 -21.30 2.02 -21.60
N SER A 197 -22.05 0.98 -21.28
CA SER A 197 -21.74 -0.42 -21.62
C SER A 197 -22.25 -0.76 -23.01
N LYS A 198 -21.40 -1.35 -23.85
CA LYS A 198 -21.73 -1.84 -25.19
C LYS A 198 -21.33 -3.31 -25.33
N GLU A 199 -22.26 -4.14 -25.76
CA GLU A 199 -21.99 -5.55 -26.07
C GLU A 199 -21.18 -5.68 -27.36
N ILE A 200 -20.35 -6.72 -27.47
CA ILE A 200 -19.60 -7.06 -28.66
C ILE A 200 -20.38 -8.14 -29.41
N ASP A 201 -20.75 -7.88 -30.67
CA ASP A 201 -21.46 -8.85 -31.49
C ASP A 201 -20.56 -10.06 -31.76
N PRO A 202 -20.94 -11.28 -31.36
CA PRO A 202 -20.09 -12.47 -31.47
C PRO A 202 -19.84 -12.91 -32.93
N THR A 203 -20.63 -12.41 -33.89
CA THR A 203 -20.48 -12.74 -35.31
C THR A 203 -19.55 -11.77 -36.05
N THR A 204 -19.50 -10.51 -35.63
CA THR A 204 -18.69 -9.47 -36.29
C THR A 204 -17.44 -9.10 -35.49
N GLY A 205 -17.44 -9.30 -34.16
CA GLY A 205 -16.40 -8.87 -33.24
C GLY A 205 -16.39 -7.36 -32.98
N GLU A 206 -17.42 -6.64 -33.44
CA GLU A 206 -17.53 -5.19 -33.30
C GLU A 206 -18.50 -4.82 -32.16
N PRO A 207 -18.24 -3.74 -31.41
CA PRO A 207 -19.18 -3.21 -30.44
C PRO A 207 -20.50 -2.80 -31.08
N GLU A 208 -21.62 -3.05 -30.41
CA GLU A 208 -22.92 -2.53 -30.82
C GLU A 208 -22.93 -1.00 -30.87
N GLU A 209 -23.70 -0.44 -31.80
CA GLU A 209 -23.81 1.02 -31.96
C GLU A 209 -24.48 1.67 -30.74
N ARG A 210 -25.39 0.96 -30.09
CA ARG A 210 -26.12 1.42 -28.91
C ARG A 210 -25.55 0.75 -27.66
N GLY A 211 -25.35 1.54 -26.62
CA GLY A 211 -25.04 1.05 -25.28
C GLY A 211 -26.09 1.48 -24.27
N TYR A 212 -25.91 1.05 -23.03
CA TYR A 212 -26.72 1.45 -21.89
C TYR A 212 -25.82 2.08 -20.83
N ASP A 213 -26.28 3.18 -20.25
CA ASP A 213 -25.59 3.82 -19.13
C ASP A 213 -25.76 2.96 -17.88
N ASP A 214 -24.67 2.73 -17.18
CA ASP A 214 -24.63 1.91 -15.97
C ASP A 214 -23.68 2.51 -14.93
N GLU A 215 -23.83 2.06 -13.68
CA GLU A 215 -23.04 2.51 -12.56
C GLU A 215 -22.59 1.34 -11.67
N TYR A 216 -21.37 1.44 -11.15
CA TYR A 216 -20.78 0.42 -10.27
C TYR A 216 -20.08 1.09 -9.10
N GLN A 217 -20.60 0.89 -7.90
CA GLN A 217 -19.98 1.40 -6.68
C GLN A 217 -18.78 0.53 -6.29
N VAL A 218 -17.64 1.17 -6.03
CA VAL A 218 -16.41 0.53 -5.54
C VAL A 218 -16.18 0.89 -4.07
N GLU A 219 -15.15 0.32 -3.45
CA GLU A 219 -14.82 0.64 -2.06
C GLU A 219 -14.52 2.13 -1.86
N ASP A 220 -14.76 2.60 -0.63
CA ASP A 220 -14.45 3.96 -0.24
C ASP A 220 -12.93 4.19 -0.26
N LEU A 221 -12.51 5.39 -0.65
CA LEU A 221 -11.11 5.78 -0.67
C LEU A 221 -10.83 6.76 0.46
N GLU A 222 -9.93 6.39 1.36
CA GLU A 222 -9.57 7.25 2.51
C GLU A 222 -8.44 8.22 2.15
N LEU A 223 -8.65 9.52 2.38
CA LEU A 223 -7.64 10.56 2.40
C LEU A 223 -7.29 10.90 3.86
N THR A 224 -6.06 10.61 4.25
CA THR A 224 -5.63 10.61 5.66
C THR A 224 -4.48 11.59 5.90
N GLY A 225 -4.20 11.91 7.16
CA GLY A 225 -3.06 12.76 7.54
C GLY A 225 -1.72 12.27 6.99
N SER A 226 -1.52 10.95 6.94
CA SER A 226 -0.33 10.33 6.38
C SER A 226 -0.12 10.64 4.90
N ASP A 227 -1.16 10.90 4.11
CA ASP A 227 -1.03 11.27 2.69
C ASP A 227 -0.30 12.60 2.49
N TYR A 228 -0.27 13.45 3.53
CA TYR A 228 0.45 14.71 3.53
C TYR A 228 1.86 14.64 4.12
N VAL A 229 2.31 13.47 4.59
CA VAL A 229 3.60 13.33 5.27
C VAL A 229 4.59 12.52 4.43
N ILE A 230 5.81 13.03 4.32
CA ILE A 230 6.93 12.40 3.62
C ILE A 230 7.95 11.94 4.66
N PRO A 231 8.37 10.65 4.63
CA PRO A 231 9.45 10.16 5.48
C PRO A 231 10.73 11.00 5.32
N ALA A 232 11.36 11.37 6.42
CA ALA A 232 12.58 12.19 6.40
C ALA A 232 13.60 11.71 7.42
N PHE A 233 14.88 11.93 7.15
CA PHE A 233 15.95 11.60 8.10
C PHE A 233 16.30 12.80 8.99
N ALA A 234 16.58 12.53 10.27
CA ALA A 234 17.22 13.48 11.18
C ALA A 234 18.34 12.79 11.96
N GLY A 235 19.47 13.50 12.12
CA GLY A 235 20.65 12.96 12.80
C GLY A 235 20.51 12.78 14.33
N SER A 236 19.53 13.45 14.95
CA SER A 236 19.21 13.30 16.37
C SER A 236 17.72 13.44 16.59
N PHE A 237 17.07 12.37 17.06
CA PHE A 237 15.64 12.40 17.36
C PHE A 237 15.34 13.39 18.48
N ASN A 238 16.10 13.32 19.57
CA ASN A 238 15.85 14.15 20.76
C ASN A 238 15.92 15.65 20.43
N HIS A 239 16.86 16.07 19.57
CA HIS A 239 16.96 17.47 19.16
C HIS A 239 15.71 17.94 18.42
N VAL A 240 15.24 17.15 17.45
CA VAL A 240 14.04 17.50 16.68
C VAL A 240 12.79 17.42 17.56
N TRP A 241 12.68 16.42 18.44
CA TRP A 241 11.58 16.26 19.38
C TRP A 241 11.38 17.47 20.29
N GLU A 242 12.47 18.00 20.86
CA GLU A 242 12.43 19.20 21.71
C GLU A 242 12.15 20.47 20.89
N GLN A 243 12.75 20.61 19.69
CA GLN A 243 12.52 21.77 18.85
C GLN A 243 11.08 21.89 18.36
N VAL A 244 10.50 20.79 17.87
CA VAL A 244 9.11 20.76 17.42
C VAL A 244 8.18 20.96 18.62
N GLY A 245 8.47 20.32 19.77
CA GLY A 245 7.64 20.46 20.97
C GLY A 245 7.70 21.81 21.68
N ALA A 246 8.67 22.67 21.36
CA ALA A 246 8.78 23.98 22.02
C ALA A 246 7.65 24.94 21.60
N ASN A 247 7.21 24.87 20.35
CA ASN A 247 6.20 25.80 19.78
C ASN A 247 5.19 25.11 18.86
N GLY A 248 5.29 23.80 18.65
CA GLY A 248 4.41 23.03 17.80
C GLY A 248 3.21 22.43 18.53
N ASP A 249 2.31 21.87 17.75
CA ASP A 249 1.17 21.11 18.22
C ASP A 249 1.59 19.71 18.71
N SER A 250 0.80 19.12 19.59
CA SER A 250 1.02 17.76 20.10
C SER A 250 -0.27 17.02 20.36
N ALA A 251 -0.30 15.76 19.97
CA ALA A 251 -1.40 14.84 20.22
C ALA A 251 -0.88 13.52 20.77
N GLU A 252 -1.71 12.83 21.56
CA GLU A 252 -1.43 11.49 22.03
C GLU A 252 -2.67 10.62 22.06
N GLU A 253 -2.51 9.35 21.68
CA GLU A 253 -3.59 8.38 21.68
C GLU A 253 -3.08 6.99 22.06
N THR A 254 -3.95 6.19 22.69
CA THR A 254 -3.66 4.80 23.05
C THR A 254 -4.55 3.88 22.25
N MET A 255 -3.94 2.93 21.55
CA MET A 255 -4.61 2.03 20.61
C MET A 255 -4.15 0.59 20.82
N GLN A 256 -4.87 -0.35 20.24
CA GLN A 256 -4.56 -1.78 20.33
C GLN A 256 -4.63 -2.46 18.97
N LEU A 257 -3.48 -2.95 18.51
CA LEU A 257 -3.36 -3.76 17.29
C LEU A 257 -3.55 -5.24 17.65
N SER A 258 -4.81 -5.66 17.72
CA SER A 258 -5.19 -7.00 18.20
C SER A 258 -4.76 -8.14 17.26
N SER A 259 -4.65 -7.87 15.96
CA SER A 259 -4.24 -8.83 14.93
C SER A 259 -2.72 -9.00 14.83
N VAL A 260 -1.95 -8.06 15.37
CA VAL A 260 -0.49 -8.01 15.25
C VAL A 260 0.17 -8.88 16.32
N LYS A 261 1.01 -9.80 15.88
CA LYS A 261 1.56 -10.89 16.71
C LYS A 261 2.98 -10.63 17.21
N SER A 262 3.61 -9.55 16.78
CA SER A 262 4.97 -9.21 17.21
C SER A 262 5.21 -7.69 17.19
N ILE A 263 6.14 -7.22 18.01
CA ILE A 263 6.59 -5.82 17.99
C ILE A 263 7.29 -5.49 16.66
N ALA A 264 7.98 -6.45 16.04
CA ALA A 264 8.65 -6.24 14.76
C ALA A 264 7.63 -5.93 13.67
N ASP A 265 6.56 -6.73 13.57
CA ASP A 265 5.47 -6.53 12.62
C ASP A 265 4.77 -5.19 12.88
N ALA A 266 4.51 -4.85 14.15
CA ALA A 266 3.90 -3.57 14.52
C ALA A 266 4.78 -2.39 14.09
N THR A 267 6.10 -2.51 14.28
CA THR A 267 7.05 -1.45 13.94
C THR A 267 7.05 -1.17 12.43
N GLU A 268 7.05 -2.22 11.61
CA GLU A 268 6.99 -2.09 10.15
C GLU A 268 5.65 -1.50 9.69
N GLN A 269 4.53 -1.99 10.24
CA GLN A 269 3.20 -1.50 9.88
C GLN A 269 3.01 -0.03 10.28
N LEU A 270 3.42 0.36 11.48
CA LEU A 270 3.28 1.74 11.97
C LEU A 270 4.13 2.73 11.19
N ALA A 271 5.35 2.37 10.83
CA ALA A 271 6.20 3.24 10.01
C ALA A 271 5.55 3.52 8.64
N LYS A 272 4.93 2.50 8.03
CA LYS A 272 4.20 2.64 6.76
C LYS A 272 2.90 3.43 6.93
N ALA A 273 2.08 3.06 7.91
CA ALA A 273 0.78 3.68 8.18
C ALA A 273 0.91 5.18 8.46
N LEU A 274 1.93 5.58 9.23
CA LEU A 274 2.20 6.98 9.56
C LEU A 274 2.97 7.73 8.45
N SER A 275 3.48 7.04 7.42
CA SER A 275 4.38 7.61 6.42
C SER A 275 5.59 8.35 7.03
N LEU A 276 6.19 7.78 8.08
CA LEU A 276 7.34 8.36 8.78
C LEU A 276 8.56 7.44 8.74
N GLN A 277 9.75 8.03 8.76
CA GLN A 277 11.03 7.33 8.77
C GLN A 277 11.40 6.91 10.20
N PRO A 278 11.67 5.62 10.46
CA PRO A 278 12.31 5.18 11.69
C PRO A 278 13.70 5.78 11.86
N LEU A 279 13.98 6.30 13.04
CA LEU A 279 15.27 6.88 13.42
C LEU A 279 15.99 6.03 14.46
N GLU A 280 17.31 6.23 14.54
CA GLU A 280 18.19 5.67 15.58
C GLU A 280 18.14 4.13 15.70
N GLY A 281 17.82 3.42 14.59
CA GLY A 281 17.71 1.96 14.56
C GLY A 281 16.52 1.40 15.35
N THR A 282 15.54 2.26 15.67
CA THR A 282 14.34 1.85 16.43
C THR A 282 13.35 1.05 15.58
N ASP A 283 13.60 0.86 14.29
CA ASP A 283 12.92 -0.12 13.44
C ASP A 283 13.25 -1.58 13.80
N ILE A 284 14.37 -1.83 14.49
CA ILE A 284 14.81 -3.16 14.89
C ILE A 284 14.55 -3.33 16.39
N PRO A 285 13.42 -3.92 16.82
CA PRO A 285 13.13 -4.12 18.23
C PRO A 285 14.09 -5.14 18.85
N VAL A 286 14.76 -4.74 19.92
CA VAL A 286 15.67 -5.61 20.70
C VAL A 286 14.89 -6.42 21.75
N ASN A 287 13.78 -5.88 22.23
CA ASN A 287 12.92 -6.51 23.24
C ASN A 287 11.57 -6.88 22.61
N THR A 288 11.13 -8.11 22.85
CA THR A 288 9.90 -8.68 22.27
C THR A 288 8.62 -8.30 23.01
N THR A 289 8.74 -7.74 24.21
CA THR A 289 7.61 -7.42 25.09
C THR A 289 7.34 -5.93 25.16
N THR A 290 8.37 -5.08 25.10
CA THR A 290 8.22 -3.62 25.13
C THR A 290 9.22 -2.96 24.20
N HIS A 291 8.79 -1.92 23.49
CA HIS A 291 9.65 -1.19 22.57
C HIS A 291 9.22 0.26 22.42
N THR A 292 10.12 1.14 21.98
CA THR A 292 9.79 2.52 21.62
C THR A 292 10.32 2.80 20.23
N LEU A 293 9.39 2.95 19.29
CA LEU A 293 9.68 3.36 17.93
C LEU A 293 9.75 4.89 17.86
N LYS A 294 10.78 5.41 17.20
CA LYS A 294 11.01 6.84 16.99
C LYS A 294 10.89 7.14 15.51
N LEU A 295 9.99 8.04 15.15
CA LEU A 295 9.60 8.32 13.79
C LEU A 295 9.77 9.80 13.47
N PHE A 296 10.19 10.10 12.23
CA PHE A 296 10.34 11.46 11.75
C PHE A 296 9.94 11.61 10.28
N GLY A 297 9.37 12.75 9.95
CA GLY A 297 8.95 13.09 8.61
C GLY A 297 8.71 14.59 8.48
N ARG A 298 8.24 14.97 7.31
CA ARG A 298 7.82 16.34 7.03
C ARG A 298 6.51 16.34 6.29
N THR A 299 5.67 17.32 6.55
CA THR A 299 4.50 17.57 5.72
C THR A 299 4.92 17.99 4.31
N VAL A 300 4.00 17.89 3.34
CA VAL A 300 4.19 18.39 1.98
C VAL A 300 4.46 19.90 1.90
N SER A 301 4.08 20.67 2.93
CA SER A 301 4.40 22.09 3.11
C SER A 301 5.77 22.33 3.78
N GLY A 302 6.43 21.28 4.27
CA GLY A 302 7.79 21.30 4.82
C GLY A 302 7.89 21.37 6.34
N GLY A 303 6.77 21.42 7.06
CA GLY A 303 6.71 21.38 8.52
C GLY A 303 7.17 20.03 9.06
N ARG A 304 7.86 20.03 10.20
CA ARG A 304 8.40 18.82 10.82
C ARG A 304 7.34 18.08 11.61
N VAL A 305 7.28 16.76 11.43
CA VAL A 305 6.42 15.84 12.19
C VAL A 305 7.30 14.79 12.85
N VAL A 306 7.12 14.60 14.15
CA VAL A 306 7.91 13.65 14.94
C VAL A 306 7.01 12.86 15.86
N ALA A 307 7.18 11.55 15.91
CA ALA A 307 6.35 10.68 16.73
C ALA A 307 7.18 9.68 17.55
N THR A 308 6.70 9.38 18.75
CA THR A 308 7.12 8.22 19.53
C THR A 308 5.98 7.24 19.66
N VAL A 309 6.21 5.96 19.37
CA VAL A 309 5.23 4.91 19.62
C VAL A 309 5.78 3.95 20.67
N LYS A 310 5.20 4.00 21.86
CA LYS A 310 5.53 3.09 22.96
C LYS A 310 4.64 1.87 22.86
N MET A 311 5.24 0.70 22.66
CA MET A 311 4.53 -0.56 22.44
C MET A 311 4.74 -1.52 23.61
N ALA A 312 3.69 -2.29 23.90
CA ALA A 312 3.72 -3.43 24.79
C ALA A 312 2.98 -4.61 24.12
N TYR A 313 3.65 -5.75 23.99
CA TYR A 313 3.07 -6.96 23.43
C TYR A 313 2.57 -7.93 24.50
N SER A 314 1.41 -8.52 24.24
CA SER A 314 0.83 -9.59 25.05
C SER A 314 0.17 -10.62 24.12
N SER A 315 0.40 -11.89 24.39
CA SER A 315 -0.16 -12.99 23.59
C SER A 315 -1.69 -13.06 23.61
N LYS A 316 -2.34 -12.41 24.58
CA LYS A 316 -3.81 -12.36 24.70
C LYS A 316 -4.44 -11.22 23.89
N SER A 317 -3.72 -10.11 23.74
CA SER A 317 -4.28 -8.83 23.30
C SER A 317 -3.56 -8.23 22.09
N GLY A 318 -2.51 -8.88 21.57
CA GLY A 318 -1.67 -8.32 20.53
C GLY A 318 -0.78 -7.19 21.07
N VAL A 319 -0.57 -6.16 20.26
CA VAL A 319 0.29 -5.01 20.62
C VAL A 319 -0.58 -3.85 21.09
N THR A 320 -0.44 -3.46 22.35
CA THR A 320 -0.96 -2.19 22.86
C THR A 320 0.07 -1.10 22.64
N MET A 321 -0.35 0.06 22.16
CA MET A 321 0.56 1.16 21.88
C MET A 321 0.02 2.49 22.36
N LYS A 322 0.93 3.37 22.79
CA LYS A 322 0.69 4.79 22.97
C LYS A 322 1.48 5.55 21.92
N ILE A 323 0.78 6.21 21.01
CA ILE A 323 1.36 7.10 20.00
C ILE A 323 1.37 8.51 20.60
N SER A 324 2.50 9.19 20.50
CA SER A 324 2.62 10.61 20.84
C SER A 324 3.30 11.31 19.68
N THR A 325 2.59 12.24 19.05
CA THR A 325 3.04 12.96 17.86
C THR A 325 3.16 14.44 18.19
N ARG A 326 4.20 15.09 17.66
CA ARG A 326 4.38 16.54 17.67
C ARG A 326 4.56 17.03 16.23
N ALA A 327 3.98 18.16 15.90
CA ALA A 327 4.07 18.76 14.57
C ALA A 327 4.29 20.27 14.67
N GLU A 328 5.02 20.85 13.72
CA GLU A 328 5.17 22.32 13.65
C GLU A 328 3.91 23.05 13.17
N GLU A 329 3.02 22.32 12.50
CA GLU A 329 1.79 22.83 11.95
C GLU A 329 0.61 22.34 12.79
N GLU A 330 -0.35 23.24 13.01
CA GLU A 330 -1.53 22.99 13.84
C GLU A 330 -2.40 21.88 13.25
N GLY A 331 -2.94 21.00 14.12
CA GLY A 331 -3.83 19.91 13.73
C GLY A 331 -3.13 18.68 13.13
N VAL A 332 -1.97 18.85 12.52
CA VAL A 332 -1.21 17.76 11.87
C VAL A 332 -0.88 16.64 12.84
N ALA A 333 -0.59 16.95 14.11
CA ALA A 333 -0.25 15.92 15.09
C ALA A 333 -1.41 14.93 15.30
N ALA A 334 -2.65 15.42 15.39
CA ALA A 334 -3.84 14.60 15.53
C ALA A 334 -4.18 13.84 14.23
N LEU A 335 -4.11 14.52 13.08
CA LEU A 335 -4.39 13.91 11.76
C LEU A 335 -3.47 12.72 11.47
N VAL A 336 -2.19 12.84 11.81
CA VAL A 336 -1.21 11.77 11.61
C VAL A 336 -1.51 10.58 12.53
N ILE A 337 -1.93 10.81 13.78
CA ILE A 337 -2.34 9.72 14.68
C ILE A 337 -3.59 9.01 14.14
N ALA A 338 -4.59 9.76 13.68
CA ALA A 338 -5.82 9.22 13.12
C ALA A 338 -5.60 8.33 11.89
N SER A 339 -4.47 8.47 11.20
CA SER A 339 -4.12 7.63 10.04
C SER A 339 -3.77 6.17 10.39
N VAL A 340 -3.72 5.84 11.69
CA VAL A 340 -3.51 4.48 12.21
C VAL A 340 -4.82 3.82 12.63
N ALA A 341 -5.89 4.60 12.78
CA ALA A 341 -7.20 4.14 13.24
C ALA A 341 -7.96 3.38 12.16
#